data_AF-A0A0Q8XH77-F1
#
_entry.id   AF-A0A0Q8XH77-F1
#
_cell.length_a   1.000
_cell.length_b   1.000
_cell.length_c   1.000
_cell.angle_alpha   90.00
_cell.angle_beta   90.00
_cell.angle_gamma   90.00
#
_symmetry.space_group_name_H-M   'P 1'
#
loop_
_entity.id
_entity.type
_entity.pdbx_description
1 polymer ?
#
loop_
_entity_poly.entity_id
_entity_poly.type
_entity_poly.pdbx_seq_one_letter_code
_entity_poly.pdbx_strand_id
1 'polypeptide(L)' 'MTRSLALMAGLAGAAGAVGLTTLVRPSLARRALRVPDIEATGYALRIAGMMLFALGLFLGGFAAVAVMAIGGL' A
#
# COMPACT_ATOMS: atom_id res chain seq x y z
N MET A 1 -6.00 -10.05 -20.22
CA MET A 1 -5.09 -9.02 -19.68
C MET A 1 -5.82 -8.02 -18.76
N THR A 2 -7.02 -7.57 -19.13
CA THR A 2 -7.88 -6.63 -18.37
C THR A 2 -8.21 -7.06 -16.93
N ARG A 3 -8.49 -8.34 -16.67
CA ARG A 3 -8.75 -8.85 -15.31
C ARG A 3 -7.55 -8.66 -14.37
N SER A 4 -6.33 -8.83 -14.87
CA SER A 4 -5.11 -8.64 -14.08
C SER A 4 -4.87 -7.17 -13.72
N LEU A 5 -5.25 -6.23 -14.60
CA LEU A 5 -5.20 -4.79 -14.32
C LEU A 5 -6.19 -4.40 -13.21
N ALA A 6 -7.40 -4.94 -13.22
CA ALA A 6 -8.37 -4.71 -12.16
C ALA A 6 -7.86 -5.23 -10.80
N LEU A 7 -7.22 -6.40 -10.78
CA LEU A 7 -6.59 -6.94 -9.57
C LEU A 7 -5.41 -6.07 -9.12
N MET A 8 -4.57 -5.58 -10.04
CA MET A 8 -3.48 -4.66 -9.72
C MET A 8 -4.00 -3.34 -9.14
N ALA A 9 -5.06 -2.76 -9.69
CA ALA A 9 -5.68 -1.54 -9.17
C ALA A 9 -6.26 -1.76 -7.77
N GLY A 10 -6.93 -2.90 -7.54
CA GLY A 10 -7.44 -3.28 -6.22
C GLY A 10 -6.32 -3.46 -5.19
N LEU A 11 -5.26 -4.19 -5.56
CA LEU A 11 -4.08 -4.38 -4.71
C LEU A 11 -3.34 -3.07 -4.45
N ALA A 12 -3.24 -2.19 -5.44
CA ALA A 12 -2.65 -0.87 -5.31
C ALA A 12 -3.39 -0.03 -4.25
N GLY A 13 -4.72 0.01 -4.35
CA GLY A 13 -5.56 0.71 -3.39
C GLY A 13 -5.44 0.15 -1.97
N ALA A 14 -5.51 -1.19 -1.82
CA ALA A 14 -5.37 -1.85 -0.53
C ALA A 14 -4.00 -1.61 0.10
N ALA A 15 -2.91 -1.83 -0.65
CA ALA A 15 -1.54 -1.64 -0.18
C ALA A 15 -1.28 -0.17 0.18
N GLY A 16 -1.69 0.76 -0.69
CA GLY A 16 -1.58 2.20 -0.45
C GLY A 16 -2.33 2.64 0.82
N ALA A 17 -3.58 2.20 0.98
CA ALA A 17 -4.39 2.55 2.14
C ALA A 17 -3.81 1.99 3.45
N VAL A 18 -3.35 0.72 3.45
CA VAL A 18 -2.73 0.12 4.64
C VAL A 18 -1.40 0.78 4.94
N GLY A 19 -0.57 1.08 3.94
CA GLY A 19 0.70 1.78 4.11
C GLY A 19 0.50 3.17 4.72
N LEU A 20 -0.42 3.95 4.16
CA LEU A 20 -0.76 5.28 4.67
C LEU A 20 -1.34 5.22 6.08
N THR A 21 -2.25 4.27 6.36
CA THR A 21 -2.83 4.09 7.69
C THR A 21 -1.75 3.73 8.72
N THR A 22 -0.79 2.89 8.32
CA THR A 22 0.35 2.50 9.16
C THR A 22 1.25 3.70 9.49
N LEU A 23 1.44 4.63 8.54
CA LEU A 23 2.25 5.84 8.74
C LEU A 23 1.54 6.90 9.59
N VAL A 24 0.25 7.14 9.34
CA VAL A 24 -0.54 8.19 10.03
C VAL A 24 -0.99 7.73 11.41
N ARG A 25 -1.35 6.45 11.56
CA ARG A 25 -1.85 5.84 12.80
C ARG A 25 -1.10 4.54 13.11
N PRO A 26 0.19 4.62 13.46
CA PRO A 26 1.01 3.44 13.75
C PRO A 26 0.45 2.62 14.93
N SER A 27 -0.27 3.24 15.87
CA SER A 27 -0.94 2.56 16.98
C SER A 27 -1.98 1.53 16.52
N LEU A 28 -2.71 1.80 15.43
CA LEU A 28 -3.67 0.85 14.87
C LEU A 28 -2.98 -0.37 14.26
N ALA A 29 -1.91 -0.13 13.49
CA ALA A 29 -1.11 -1.20 12.91
C ALA A 29 -0.41 -2.04 13.99
N ARG A 30 0.12 -1.40 15.05
CA ARG A 30 0.66 -2.12 16.22
C ARG A 30 -0.37 -3.02 16.89
N ARG A 31 -1.59 -2.49 17.13
CA ARG A 31 -2.68 -3.24 17.77
C ARG A 31 -3.15 -4.40 16.91
N ALA A 32 -3.25 -4.20 15.59
CA ALA A 32 -3.62 -5.24 14.64
C ALA A 32 -2.58 -6.37 14.61
N LEU A 33 -1.29 -6.02 14.64
CA LEU A 33 -0.18 -6.97 14.61
C LEU A 33 0.18 -7.55 15.99
N ARG A 34 -0.43 -7.04 17.07
CA ARG A 34 -0.16 -7.41 18.47
C ARG A 34 1.34 -7.34 18.83
N VAL A 35 2.03 -6.32 18.30
CA VAL A 35 3.46 -6.11 18.53
C VAL A 35 3.70 -5.17 19.72
N PRO A 36 4.79 -5.38 20.50
CA PRO A 36 5.11 -4.57 21.66
C PRO A 36 5.39 -3.10 21.31
N ASP A 37 5.04 -2.18 22.22
CA ASP A 37 5.28 -0.73 22.03
C ASP A 37 6.71 -0.37 22.48
N ILE A 38 7.68 -0.75 21.65
CA ILE A 38 9.09 -0.42 21.81
C ILE A 38 9.57 0.38 20.61
N GLU A 39 10.62 1.18 20.81
CA GLU A 39 11.11 2.13 19.81
C GLU A 39 11.49 1.45 18.48
N ALA A 40 12.13 0.27 18.56
CA ALA A 40 12.47 -0.56 17.41
C ALA A 40 11.24 -0.97 16.58
N THR A 41 10.13 -1.33 17.24
CA THR A 41 8.88 -1.69 16.56
C THR A 41 8.30 -0.48 15.85
N GLY A 42 8.32 0.70 16.48
CA GLY A 42 7.86 1.95 15.86
C GLY A 42 8.64 2.28 14.57
N TYR A 43 9.97 2.13 14.60
CA TYR A 43 10.82 2.35 13.43
C TYR A 43 10.54 1.34 12.31
N ALA A 44 10.49 0.04 12.64
CA ALA A 44 10.17 -1.01 11.68
C ALA A 44 8.81 -0.79 11.02
N LEU A 45 7.81 -0.33 11.79
CA LEU A 45 6.47 -0.06 11.29
C LEU A 45 6.44 1.13 10.31
N ARG A 46 7.28 2.15 10.53
CA ARG A 46 7.42 3.26 9.57
C ARG A 46 8.02 2.80 8.26
N ILE A 47 9.07 1.98 8.29
CA ILE A 47 9.66 1.41 7.07
C ILE A 47 8.62 0.56 6.34
N ALA A 48 7.94 -0.34 7.05
CA ALA A 48 6.89 -1.17 6.47
C ALA A 48 5.78 -0.32 5.84
N GLY A 49 5.33 0.74 6.55
CA GLY A 49 4.34 1.68 6.04
C GLY A 49 4.80 2.39 4.77
N MET A 50 6.04 2.89 4.72
CA MET A 50 6.62 3.55 3.54
C MET A 50 6.71 2.57 2.36
N MET A 51 7.19 1.35 2.59
CA MET A 51 7.33 0.34 1.53
C MET A 51 5.98 -0.09 0.98
N LEU A 52 4.98 -0.30 1.85
CA LEU A 52 3.63 -0.70 1.43
C LEU A 52 2.91 0.42 0.70
N PHE A 53 3.09 1.67 1.13
CA PHE A 53 2.57 2.84 0.43
C PHE A 53 3.23 3.00 -0.95
N ALA A 54 4.55 2.90 -1.03
CA ALA A 54 5.30 2.96 -2.30
C ALA A 54 4.89 1.84 -3.27
N LEU A 55 4.66 0.62 -2.76
CA LEU A 55 4.10 -0.48 -3.55
C LEU A 55 2.73 -0.13 -4.11
N GLY A 56 1.85 0.46 -3.29
CA GLY A 56 0.54 0.93 -3.73
C GLY A 56 0.64 1.95 -4.86
N LEU A 57 1.50 2.96 -4.71
CA LEU A 57 1.76 3.96 -5.77
C LEU A 57 2.34 3.33 -7.04
N PHE A 58 3.25 2.37 -6.91
CA PHE A 58 3.88 1.70 -8.04
C PHE A 58 2.87 0.89 -8.84
N LEU A 59 2.09 0.04 -8.17
CA LEU A 59 1.05 -0.77 -8.80
C LEU A 59 -0.07 0.09 -9.39
N GLY A 60 -0.47 1.14 -8.68
CA GLY A 60 -1.52 2.06 -9.12
C GLY A 60 -1.09 2.89 -10.32
N GLY A 61 0.13 3.43 -10.28
CA GLY A 61 0.73 4.16 -11.39
C GLY A 61 0.90 3.27 -12.63
N PHE A 62 1.40 2.04 -12.45
CA PHE A 62 1.50 1.08 -13.55
C PHE A 62 0.13 0.76 -14.16
N ALA A 63 -0.88 0.46 -13.32
CA ALA A 63 -2.23 0.17 -13.79
C ALA A 63 -2.84 1.36 -14.53
N ALA A 64 -2.66 2.59 -14.03
CA ALA A 64 -3.16 3.81 -14.67
C ALA A 64 -2.52 4.04 -16.05
N VAL A 65 -1.19 3.95 -16.14
CA VAL A 65 -0.46 4.10 -17.41
C VAL A 65 -0.86 3.00 -18.39
N ALA A 66 -1.00 1.76 -17.92
CA ALA A 66 -1.46 0.66 -18.76
C ALA A 66 -2.88 0.93 -19.30
N VAL A 67 -3.82 1.38 -18.46
CA VAL A 67 -5.18 1.74 -18.92
C VAL A 67 -5.13 2.86 -19.97
N MET A 68 -4.32 3.90 -19.76
CA MET A 68 -4.15 4.97 -20.75
C MET A 68 -3.55 4.48 -22.06
N ALA A 69 -2.53 3.61 -21.99
CA ALA A 69 -1.82 3.09 -23.16
C ALA A 69 -2.69 2.18 -24.03
N ILE A 70 -3.67 1.48 -23.45
CA ILE A 70 -4.61 0.62 -24.20
C ILE A 70 -5.84 1.44 -24.68
N GLY A 71 -5.83 2.77 -24.51
CA GLY A 71 -6.93 3.66 -24.90
C GLY A 71 -8.14 3.52 -23.99
N GLY A 72 -7.96 3.66 -22.68
CA GLY A 72 -8.99 3.42 -21.67
C GLY A 72 -10.32 4.14 -21.93
N LEU A 73 -11.30 3.39 -22.44
CA LEU A 73 -12.71 3.70 -22.77
C LEU A 73 -12.94 4.93 -23.64
#